data_AF-A0A917HWI2-F1
#
_entry.id   AF-A0A917HWI2-F1
#
_cell.length_a   1.000
_cell.length_b   1.000
_cell.length_c   1.000
_cell.angle_alpha   90.00
_cell.angle_beta   90.00
_cell.angle_gamma   90.00
#
_symmetry.space_group_name_H-M   'P 1'
#
loop_
_entity.id
_entity.type
_entity.pdbx_description
1 polymer ?
#
loop_
_entity_poly.entity_id
_entity_poly.type
_entity_poly.pdbx_seq_one_letter_code
_entity_poly.pdbx_strand_id
1 'polypeptide(L)'
;MLAFELEKLIKSLSAAEKKHFQLHCAKLKGPSDYVRLFNLATDKDNGDDKSWEQRFKEEHPSKSFDNTAGYLYKVLTDVLVQIRIEQDTWYLQHQSLMKARLCFERSIPNRAHKELQKAFKLASGSQNHLVAYQASRMELTALADISFPNITEQQLVDRQMKAKHTLQSLRQLHEHYSLYELLSHRLTKGALTVGGSSDKKINDLILSELSLTTRGSQHQFEPQKLHLLFQSFFFIHTGEYRSALRIFNQLNKLIEANEPMWDYPPYDYLSALDGILDSLRSIGFYREMAHFINKTVALSERAYPDHFGSLATLTSLAYRLSMHLGMGDLREALLVLDKRNREPHHTAITESHEKQLEYLYFEGLTYFLSRQWNKANKCLNRLFAAAKQNAQLPVYRAGRLLQILLCYEQDDMEYLEYEIRSYKRAFSKFGKAYKTEKLIFNTIAADPKRRGNTWKATAHRKMTGKLEGIRNEKKELQLLKFFDYGKWMLRKYE
;
A
#
# COMPACT_ATOMS: atom_id res chain seq x y z
N MET A 1 -17.29 8.89 -12.63
CA MET A 1 -16.20 8.78 -11.63
C MET A 1 -16.79 8.39 -10.27
N LEU A 2 -17.74 9.17 -9.75
CA LEU A 2 -18.44 8.91 -8.49
C LEU A 2 -19.05 7.51 -8.34
N ALA A 3 -19.73 6.99 -9.38
CA ALA A 3 -20.35 5.66 -9.31
C ALA A 3 -19.34 4.53 -8.99
N PHE A 4 -18.16 4.58 -9.63
CA PHE A 4 -17.10 3.61 -9.40
C PHE A 4 -16.49 3.73 -7.98
N GLU A 5 -16.28 4.97 -7.52
CA GLU A 5 -15.77 5.24 -6.17
C GLU A 5 -16.75 4.79 -5.09
N LEU A 6 -18.04 5.02 -5.32
CA LEU A 6 -19.12 4.58 -4.44
C LEU A 6 -19.23 3.06 -4.41
N GLU A 7 -19.20 2.40 -5.56
CA GLU A 7 -19.21 0.94 -5.64
C GLU A 7 -18.00 0.34 -4.91
N LYS A 8 -16.80 0.93 -5.09
CA LYS A 8 -15.59 0.55 -4.37
C LYS A 8 -15.77 0.71 -2.86
N LEU A 9 -16.32 1.84 -2.40
CA LEU A 9 -16.58 2.09 -0.98
C LEU A 9 -17.57 1.05 -0.42
N ILE A 10 -18.71 0.81 -1.08
CA ILE A 10 -19.73 -0.15 -0.63
C ILE A 10 -19.17 -1.58 -0.56
N LYS A 11 -18.40 -1.99 -1.57
CA LYS A 11 -17.73 -3.30 -1.58
C LYS A 11 -16.66 -3.42 -0.50
N SER A 12 -16.07 -2.30 -0.07
CA SER A 12 -15.06 -2.28 0.99
C SER A 12 -15.65 -2.42 2.41
N LEU A 13 -16.97 -2.31 2.58
CA LEU A 13 -17.60 -2.33 3.90
C LEU A 13 -17.67 -3.74 4.50
N SER A 14 -17.37 -3.82 5.79
CA SER A 14 -17.65 -4.99 6.63
C SER A 14 -19.15 -5.24 6.79
N ALA A 15 -19.50 -6.46 7.19
CA ALA A 15 -20.90 -6.78 7.52
C ALA A 15 -21.44 -5.89 8.66
N ALA A 16 -20.59 -5.56 9.64
CA ALA A 16 -20.93 -4.68 10.75
C ALA A 16 -21.19 -3.23 10.29
N GLU A 17 -20.34 -2.67 9.42
CA GLU A 17 -20.53 -1.33 8.85
C GLU A 17 -21.79 -1.25 8.00
N LYS A 18 -22.07 -2.27 7.17
CA LYS A 18 -23.32 -2.35 6.39
C LYS A 18 -24.54 -2.36 7.31
N LYS A 19 -24.52 -3.15 8.37
CA LYS A 19 -25.59 -3.21 9.38
C LYS A 19 -25.76 -1.87 10.09
N HIS A 20 -24.67 -1.22 10.48
CA HIS A 20 -24.72 0.08 11.15
C HIS A 20 -25.33 1.15 10.24
N PHE A 21 -24.97 1.18 8.95
CA PHE A 21 -25.57 2.06 7.96
C PHE A 21 -27.08 1.81 7.82
N GLN A 22 -27.51 0.56 7.69
CA GLN A 22 -28.94 0.21 7.61
C GLN A 22 -29.71 0.65 8.86
N LEU A 23 -29.15 0.42 10.06
CA LEU A 23 -29.76 0.87 11.33
C LEU A 23 -29.84 2.39 11.43
N HIS A 24 -28.81 3.11 10.96
CA HIS A 24 -28.83 4.57 10.91
C HIS A 24 -29.95 5.07 10.00
N CYS A 25 -30.06 4.52 8.79
CA CYS A 25 -31.11 4.89 7.84
C CYS A 25 -32.51 4.54 8.32
N ALA A 26 -32.71 3.41 9.01
CA ALA A 26 -34.02 3.01 9.54
C ALA A 26 -34.59 4.00 10.58
N LYS A 27 -33.75 4.78 11.26
CA LYS A 27 -34.17 5.83 12.20
C LYS A 27 -34.71 7.08 11.49
N LEU A 28 -34.31 7.30 10.24
CA LEU A 28 -34.78 8.39 9.41
C LEU A 28 -36.08 7.92 8.73
N LYS A 29 -37.23 8.51 9.07
CA LYS A 29 -38.55 8.06 8.57
C LYS A 29 -38.60 8.05 7.03
N GLY A 30 -38.91 6.88 6.44
CA GLY A 30 -39.32 6.68 5.04
C GLY A 30 -38.30 5.90 4.18
N PRO A 31 -38.75 5.12 3.17
CA PRO A 31 -37.86 4.52 2.19
C PRO A 31 -37.26 5.64 1.33
N SER A 32 -35.94 5.77 1.36
CA SER A 32 -35.23 6.75 0.56
C SER A 32 -34.56 6.07 -0.64
N ASP A 33 -34.63 6.73 -1.80
CA ASP A 33 -34.04 6.24 -3.06
C ASP A 33 -32.57 5.80 -2.89
N TYR A 34 -31.81 6.50 -2.02
CA TYR A 34 -30.41 6.19 -1.72
C TYR A 34 -30.20 4.89 -0.91
N VAL A 35 -31.14 4.52 -0.03
CA VAL A 35 -31.09 3.23 0.68
C VAL A 35 -31.38 2.09 -0.28
N ARG A 36 -32.34 2.30 -1.21
CA ARG A 36 -32.59 1.31 -2.26
C ARG A 36 -31.37 1.11 -3.14
N LEU A 37 -30.73 2.21 -3.56
CA LEU A 37 -29.48 2.18 -4.32
C LEU A 37 -28.37 1.42 -3.59
N PHE A 38 -28.20 1.65 -2.29
CA PHE A 38 -27.24 0.90 -1.47
C PHE A 38 -27.54 -0.60 -1.47
N ASN A 39 -28.80 -0.98 -1.28
CA ASN A 39 -29.21 -2.38 -1.27
C ASN A 39 -28.91 -3.06 -2.62
N LEU A 40 -29.22 -2.41 -3.74
CA LEU A 40 -28.89 -2.90 -5.09
C LEU A 40 -27.38 -3.10 -5.28
N ALA A 41 -26.55 -2.20 -4.75
CA ALA A 41 -25.09 -2.31 -4.83
C ALA A 41 -24.50 -3.38 -3.88
N THR A 42 -25.22 -3.76 -2.82
CA THR A 42 -24.80 -4.82 -1.89
C THR A 42 -25.34 -6.21 -2.23
N ASP A 43 -26.31 -6.27 -3.13
CA ASP A 43 -26.97 -7.50 -3.54
C ASP A 43 -25.96 -8.47 -4.17
N LYS A 44 -25.98 -9.73 -3.74
CA LYS A 44 -25.02 -10.76 -4.21
C LYS A 44 -25.54 -11.49 -5.45
N ASP A 45 -26.84 -11.40 -5.73
CA ASP A 45 -27.43 -11.97 -6.94
C ASP A 45 -27.19 -11.05 -8.14
N ASN A 46 -26.04 -11.25 -8.77
CA ASN A 46 -25.75 -10.82 -10.15
C ASN A 46 -26.38 -11.81 -11.16
N GLY A 47 -27.60 -12.29 -10.89
CA GLY A 47 -28.33 -13.17 -11.82
C GLY A 47 -28.84 -12.43 -13.07
N ASP A 48 -28.75 -11.10 -13.05
CA ASP A 48 -29.16 -10.21 -14.14
C ASP A 48 -27.88 -9.63 -14.79
N ASP A 49 -27.79 -9.64 -16.13
CA ASP A 49 -26.66 -9.05 -16.90
C ASP A 49 -26.58 -7.51 -16.74
N LYS A 50 -27.46 -6.94 -15.92
CA LYS A 50 -27.63 -5.51 -15.71
C LYS A 50 -26.80 -4.99 -14.54
N SER A 51 -26.19 -3.82 -14.71
CA SER A 51 -25.50 -3.14 -13.62
C SER A 51 -26.49 -2.63 -12.56
N TRP A 52 -26.01 -2.41 -11.33
CA TRP A 52 -26.81 -1.80 -10.25
C TRP A 52 -27.34 -0.40 -10.64
N GLU A 53 -26.63 0.33 -11.49
CA GLU A 53 -27.09 1.60 -12.08
C GLU A 53 -28.29 1.38 -13.01
N GLN A 54 -28.24 0.38 -13.89
CA GLN A 54 -29.35 0.05 -14.79
C GLN A 54 -30.58 -0.39 -13.99
N ARG A 55 -30.40 -1.29 -13.01
CA ARG A 55 -31.47 -1.73 -12.10
C ARG A 55 -32.11 -0.55 -11.37
N PHE A 56 -31.32 0.40 -10.87
CA PHE A 56 -31.85 1.59 -10.20
C PHE A 56 -32.65 2.49 -11.15
N LYS A 57 -32.18 2.72 -12.39
CA LYS A 57 -32.90 3.53 -13.38
C LYS A 57 -34.22 2.90 -13.81
N GLU A 58 -34.31 1.57 -13.83
CA GLU A 58 -35.55 0.85 -14.12
C GLU A 58 -36.55 0.94 -12.96
N GLU A 59 -36.09 0.80 -11.71
CA GLU A 59 -36.94 0.92 -10.51
C GLU A 59 -37.39 2.36 -10.24
N HIS A 60 -36.57 3.35 -10.60
CA HIS A 60 -36.78 4.77 -10.31
C HIS A 60 -36.53 5.67 -11.55
N PRO A 61 -37.34 5.55 -12.62
CA PRO A 61 -37.08 6.23 -13.91
C PRO A 61 -37.16 7.76 -13.84
N SER A 62 -37.88 8.30 -12.85
CA SER A 62 -38.00 9.75 -12.62
C SER A 62 -36.88 10.32 -11.74
N LYS A 63 -35.98 9.49 -11.21
CA LYS A 63 -34.92 9.90 -10.28
C LYS A 63 -33.57 9.93 -10.96
N SER A 64 -32.79 10.96 -10.65
CA SER A 64 -31.39 11.02 -11.08
C SER A 64 -30.54 10.05 -10.28
N PHE A 65 -29.93 9.08 -10.98
CA PHE A 65 -28.94 8.18 -10.39
C PHE A 65 -27.78 8.97 -9.79
N ASP A 66 -27.21 9.94 -10.51
CA ASP A 66 -26.03 10.69 -10.05
C ASP A 66 -26.30 11.46 -8.76
N ASN A 67 -27.46 12.11 -8.65
CA ASN A 67 -27.85 12.82 -7.44
C ASN A 67 -28.06 11.86 -6.27
N THR A 68 -28.68 10.70 -6.54
CA THR A 68 -28.94 9.67 -5.53
C THR A 68 -27.63 9.04 -5.06
N ALA A 69 -26.71 8.75 -5.96
CA ALA A 69 -25.37 8.24 -5.68
C ALA A 69 -24.54 9.25 -4.88
N GLY A 70 -24.59 10.55 -5.24
CA GLY A 70 -23.93 11.61 -4.49
C GLY A 70 -24.45 11.74 -3.06
N TYR A 71 -25.77 11.64 -2.89
CA TYR A 71 -26.37 11.66 -1.56
C TYR A 71 -26.04 10.39 -0.76
N LEU A 72 -26.08 9.21 -1.39
CA LEU A 72 -25.67 7.95 -0.76
C LEU A 72 -24.22 8.03 -0.28
N TYR A 73 -23.31 8.48 -1.14
CA TYR A 73 -21.90 8.63 -0.81
C TYR A 73 -21.73 9.51 0.43
N LYS A 74 -22.36 10.70 0.45
CA LYS A 74 -22.32 11.62 1.59
C LYS A 74 -22.81 10.97 2.89
N VAL A 75 -24.02 10.41 2.88
CA VAL A 75 -24.62 9.82 4.09
C VAL A 75 -23.78 8.63 4.58
N LEU A 76 -23.29 7.80 3.65
CA LEU A 76 -22.45 6.65 3.98
C LEU A 76 -21.14 7.10 4.62
N THR A 77 -20.45 8.11 4.05
CA THR A 77 -19.20 8.63 4.63
C THR A 77 -19.43 9.26 6.00
N ASP A 78 -20.52 9.99 6.19
CA ASP A 78 -20.86 10.59 7.50
C ASP A 78 -21.05 9.51 8.58
N VAL A 79 -21.74 8.42 8.23
CA VAL A 79 -21.93 7.27 9.13
C VAL A 79 -20.59 6.59 9.45
N LEU A 80 -19.72 6.39 8.45
CA LEU A 80 -18.42 5.76 8.68
C LEU A 80 -17.50 6.63 9.54
N VAL A 81 -17.50 7.95 9.34
CA VAL A 81 -16.76 8.90 10.18
C VAL A 81 -17.24 8.80 11.63
N GLN A 82 -18.55 8.70 11.86
CA GLN A 82 -19.09 8.55 13.21
C GLN A 82 -18.64 7.24 13.88
N ILE A 83 -18.59 6.13 13.14
CA ILE A 83 -18.03 4.86 13.65
C ILE A 83 -16.55 5.03 14.01
N ARG A 84 -15.76 5.73 13.17
CA ARG A 84 -14.32 5.90 13.40
C ARG A 84 -13.99 6.79 14.58
N ILE A 85 -14.81 7.78 14.91
CA ILE A 85 -14.64 8.61 16.13
C ILE A 85 -14.57 7.76 17.40
N GLU A 86 -15.29 6.64 17.46
CA GLU A 86 -15.32 5.75 18.62
C GLU A 86 -14.12 4.79 18.68
N GLN A 87 -13.46 4.57 17.54
CA GLN A 87 -12.44 3.54 17.36
C GLN A 87 -11.03 4.10 17.23
N ASP A 88 -10.89 5.32 16.71
CA ASP A 88 -9.61 5.90 16.32
C ASP A 88 -9.38 7.26 17.00
N THR A 89 -8.22 7.36 17.65
CA THR A 89 -7.84 8.54 18.45
C THR A 89 -7.70 9.79 17.59
N TRP A 90 -7.24 9.68 16.34
CA TRP A 90 -7.12 10.82 15.42
C TRP A 90 -8.49 11.44 15.13
N TYR A 91 -9.51 10.61 14.86
CA TYR A 91 -10.87 11.10 14.63
C TYR A 91 -11.44 11.76 15.89
N LEU A 92 -11.22 11.15 17.06
CA LEU A 92 -11.68 11.70 18.33
C LEU A 92 -11.02 13.05 18.67
N GLN A 93 -9.72 13.19 18.42
CA GLN A 93 -8.96 14.43 18.59
C GLN A 93 -9.57 15.57 17.77
N HIS A 94 -9.82 15.34 16.48
CA HIS A 94 -10.42 16.34 15.59
C HIS A 94 -11.86 16.65 15.97
N GLN A 95 -12.64 15.63 16.38
CA GLN A 95 -14.00 15.86 16.86
C GLN A 95 -14.01 16.77 18.11
N SER A 96 -13.08 16.57 19.04
CA SER A 96 -12.96 17.45 20.22
C SER A 96 -12.59 18.88 19.82
N LEU A 97 -11.70 19.10 18.85
CA LEU A 97 -11.44 20.46 18.33
C LEU A 97 -12.69 21.09 17.70
N MET A 98 -13.46 20.35 16.91
CA MET A 98 -14.70 20.83 16.30
C MET A 98 -15.74 21.20 17.38
N LYS A 99 -15.92 20.35 18.38
CA LYS A 99 -16.81 20.61 19.53
C LYS A 99 -16.37 21.83 20.31
N ALA A 100 -15.06 22.02 20.52
CA ALA A 100 -14.52 23.19 21.20
C ALA A 100 -14.86 24.47 20.44
N ARG A 101 -14.60 24.50 19.11
CA ARG A 101 -14.93 25.63 18.25
C ARG A 101 -16.42 25.97 18.30
N LEU A 102 -17.28 24.96 18.14
CA LEU A 102 -18.73 25.14 18.25
C LEU A 102 -19.16 25.70 19.61
N CYS A 103 -18.56 25.22 20.70
CA CYS A 103 -18.87 25.73 22.04
C CYS A 103 -18.45 27.21 22.20
N PHE A 104 -17.32 27.63 21.63
CA PHE A 104 -16.93 29.05 21.62
C PHE A 104 -17.92 29.90 20.81
N GLU A 105 -18.30 29.46 19.60
CA GLU A 105 -19.30 30.13 18.76
C GLU A 105 -20.65 30.33 19.47
N ARG A 106 -20.99 29.42 20.38
CA ARG A 106 -22.22 29.46 21.19
C ARG A 106 -22.03 30.07 22.58
N SER A 107 -20.90 30.73 22.85
CA SER A 107 -20.60 31.36 24.14
C SER A 107 -20.65 30.40 25.34
N ILE A 108 -20.17 29.16 25.16
CA ILE A 108 -20.07 28.12 26.20
C ILE A 108 -18.59 27.78 26.50
N PRO A 109 -17.79 28.74 27.00
CA PRO A 109 -16.33 28.63 27.07
C PRO A 109 -15.83 27.51 28.00
N ASN A 110 -16.58 27.20 29.07
CA ASN A 110 -16.22 26.12 30.00
C ASN A 110 -16.28 24.74 29.34
N ARG A 111 -17.26 24.51 28.46
CA ARG A 111 -17.35 23.26 27.68
C ARG A 111 -16.28 23.23 26.60
N ALA A 112 -16.04 24.37 25.95
CA ALA A 112 -15.00 24.50 24.95
C ALA A 112 -13.60 24.15 25.50
N HIS A 113 -13.24 24.70 26.67
CA HIS A 113 -11.97 24.41 27.33
C HIS A 113 -11.82 22.93 27.72
N LYS A 114 -12.89 22.27 28.18
CA LYS A 114 -12.85 20.83 28.47
C LYS A 114 -12.55 20.00 27.21
N GLU A 115 -13.15 20.36 26.08
CA GLU A 115 -12.88 19.70 24.80
C GLU A 115 -11.46 20.01 24.28
N LEU A 116 -10.95 21.24 24.44
CA LEU A 116 -9.56 21.57 24.11
C LEU A 116 -8.55 20.79 24.96
N GLN A 117 -8.78 20.68 26.27
CA GLN A 117 -7.93 19.90 27.17
C GLN A 117 -7.94 18.41 26.80
N LYS A 118 -9.11 17.88 26.45
CA LYS A 118 -9.25 16.51 25.94
C LYS A 118 -8.47 16.31 24.65
N ALA A 119 -8.66 17.18 23.64
CA ALA A 119 -7.92 17.12 22.38
C ALA A 119 -6.40 17.20 22.62
N PHE A 120 -5.94 18.14 23.44
CA PHE A 120 -4.53 18.30 23.79
C PHE A 120 -3.95 17.05 24.45
N LYS A 121 -4.65 16.46 25.43
CA LYS A 121 -4.19 15.26 26.15
C LYS A 121 -4.09 14.06 25.21
N LEU A 122 -5.11 13.82 24.39
CA LEU A 122 -5.11 12.75 23.41
C LEU A 122 -3.98 12.93 22.39
N ALA A 123 -3.82 14.14 21.85
CA ALA A 123 -2.80 14.46 20.85
C ALA A 123 -1.38 14.37 21.42
N SER A 124 -1.15 14.83 22.65
CA SER A 124 0.15 14.67 23.31
C SER A 124 0.48 13.21 23.57
N GLY A 125 -0.53 12.42 23.98
CA GLY A 125 -0.39 10.98 24.21
C GLY A 125 -0.04 10.21 22.95
N SER A 126 -0.55 10.61 21.78
CA SER A 126 -0.26 9.98 20.49
C SER A 126 0.83 10.71 19.68
N GLN A 127 1.57 11.64 20.30
CA GLN A 127 2.58 12.50 19.64
C GLN A 127 2.09 13.26 18.38
N ASN A 128 0.78 13.55 18.30
CA ASN A 128 0.21 14.40 17.25
C ASN A 128 0.44 15.89 17.58
N HIS A 129 1.66 16.35 17.30
CA HIS A 129 2.09 17.71 17.62
C HIS A 129 1.25 18.79 16.93
N LEU A 130 0.70 18.50 15.73
CA LEU A 130 -0.14 19.44 14.99
C LEU A 130 -1.44 19.74 15.76
N VAL A 131 -2.16 18.71 16.18
CA VAL A 131 -3.41 18.88 16.93
C VAL A 131 -3.15 19.41 18.34
N ALA A 132 -2.07 18.97 19.00
CA ALA A 132 -1.68 19.51 20.31
C ALA A 132 -1.40 21.02 20.24
N TYR A 133 -0.70 21.47 19.19
CA TYR A 133 -0.49 22.90 18.95
C TYR A 133 -1.81 23.61 18.66
N GLN A 134 -2.65 23.07 17.79
CA GLN A 134 -3.93 23.69 17.43
C GLN A 134 -4.83 23.87 18.66
N ALA A 135 -4.92 22.85 19.53
CA ALA A 135 -5.66 22.95 20.78
C ALA A 135 -5.13 24.06 21.69
N SER A 136 -3.81 24.12 21.87
CA SER A 136 -3.14 25.17 22.67
C SER A 136 -3.34 26.56 22.07
N ARG A 137 -3.31 26.66 20.75
CA ARG A 137 -3.48 27.92 20.02
C ARG A 137 -4.90 28.46 20.16
N MET A 138 -5.90 27.57 20.03
CA MET A 138 -7.31 27.90 20.26
C MET A 138 -7.55 28.34 21.71
N GLU A 139 -6.94 27.70 22.71
CA GLU A 139 -7.04 28.12 24.11
C GLU A 139 -6.51 29.54 24.32
N LEU A 140 -5.31 29.82 23.81
CA LEU A 140 -4.70 31.15 23.95
C LEU A 140 -5.47 32.24 23.20
N THR A 141 -6.04 31.93 22.02
CA THR A 141 -6.91 32.87 21.30
C THR A 141 -8.18 33.16 22.10
N ALA A 142 -8.83 32.10 22.61
CA ALA A 142 -10.02 32.26 23.43
C ALA A 142 -9.76 33.09 24.69
N LEU A 143 -8.61 32.93 25.34
CA LEU A 143 -8.21 33.76 26.48
C LEU A 143 -8.02 35.23 26.10
N ALA A 144 -7.41 35.50 24.94
CA ALA A 144 -7.21 36.86 24.44
C ALA A 144 -8.54 37.56 24.14
N ASP A 145 -9.50 36.85 23.52
CA ASP A 145 -10.81 37.40 23.15
C ASP A 145 -11.62 37.89 24.35
N ILE A 146 -11.41 37.29 25.52
CA ILE A 146 -12.06 37.68 26.79
C ILE A 146 -11.15 38.50 27.71
N SER A 147 -10.04 39.03 27.19
CA SER A 147 -9.08 39.87 27.93
C SER A 147 -8.42 39.19 29.13
N PHE A 148 -8.09 37.89 29.00
CA PHE A 148 -7.29 37.12 29.96
C PHE A 148 -7.83 37.10 31.41
N PRO A 149 -9.06 36.64 31.66
CA PRO A 149 -9.63 36.61 32.99
C PRO A 149 -8.96 35.53 33.84
N ASN A 150 -8.68 35.86 35.09
CA ASN A 150 -8.21 34.90 36.11
C ASN A 150 -6.94 34.12 35.73
N ILE A 151 -6.04 34.72 34.94
CA ILE A 151 -4.74 34.16 34.58
C ILE A 151 -3.64 35.18 34.88
N THR A 152 -2.54 34.71 35.46
CA THR A 152 -1.33 35.52 35.68
C THR A 152 -0.48 35.60 34.42
N GLU A 153 0.39 36.62 34.32
CA GLU A 153 1.36 36.73 33.22
C GLU A 153 2.24 35.48 33.11
N GLN A 154 2.73 34.96 34.24
CA GLN A 154 3.53 33.74 34.26
C GLN A 154 2.77 32.54 33.67
N GLN A 155 1.51 32.33 34.07
CA GLN A 155 0.67 31.26 33.51
C GLN A 155 0.40 31.43 32.01
N LEU A 156 0.32 32.68 31.52
CA LEU A 156 0.21 32.97 30.10
C LEU A 156 1.49 32.59 29.35
N VAL A 157 2.64 33.01 29.88
CA VAL A 157 3.97 32.68 29.34
C VAL A 157 4.17 31.17 29.31
N ASP A 158 3.83 30.45 30.38
CA ASP A 158 3.97 28.99 30.45
C ASP A 158 3.15 28.30 29.34
N ARG A 159 1.91 28.75 29.10
CA ARG A 159 1.07 28.24 28.00
C ARG A 159 1.67 28.55 26.63
N GLN A 160 2.19 29.76 26.43
CA GLN A 160 2.84 30.15 25.17
C GLN A 160 4.12 29.33 24.92
N MET A 161 4.93 29.10 25.96
CA MET A 161 6.14 28.29 25.89
C MET A 161 5.83 26.83 25.57
N LYS A 162 4.76 26.27 26.15
CA LYS A 162 4.27 24.93 25.81
C LYS A 162 3.86 24.82 24.34
N ALA A 163 3.13 25.81 23.83
CA ALA A 163 2.76 25.86 22.41
C ALA A 163 3.99 26.00 21.50
N LYS A 164 4.96 26.84 21.87
CA LYS A 164 6.24 26.99 21.16
C LYS A 164 7.05 25.69 21.11
N HIS A 165 7.13 24.95 22.23
CA HIS A 165 7.83 23.67 22.27
C HIS A 165 7.16 22.62 21.38
N THR A 166 5.82 22.61 21.35
CA THR A 166 5.05 21.73 20.45
C THR A 166 5.34 22.04 18.98
N LEU A 167 5.39 23.33 18.59
CA LEU A 167 5.80 23.75 17.25
C LEU A 167 7.23 23.33 16.90
N GLN A 168 8.15 23.43 17.85
CA GLN A 168 9.54 23.00 17.64
C GLN A 168 9.61 21.50 17.36
N SER A 169 8.85 20.68 18.11
CA SER A 169 8.75 19.23 17.87
C SER A 169 8.14 18.94 16.50
N LEU A 170 7.07 19.64 16.11
CA LEU A 170 6.45 19.51 14.78
C LEU A 170 7.43 19.85 13.66
N ARG A 171 8.23 20.91 13.83
CA ARG A 171 9.26 21.30 12.86
C ARG A 171 10.32 20.21 12.70
N GLN A 172 10.84 19.67 13.81
CA GLN A 172 11.82 18.58 13.76
C GLN A 172 11.26 17.35 13.05
N LEU A 173 10.01 16.98 13.36
CA LEU A 173 9.32 15.89 12.69
C LEU A 173 9.19 16.13 11.18
N HIS A 174 8.82 17.35 10.77
CA HIS A 174 8.76 17.73 9.36
C HIS A 174 10.12 17.63 8.65
N GLU A 175 11.21 18.03 9.33
CA GLU A 175 12.58 17.91 8.79
C GLU A 175 12.93 16.42 8.52
N HIS A 176 12.52 15.49 9.40
CA HIS A 176 12.69 14.05 9.15
C HIS A 176 11.86 13.52 7.97
N TYR A 177 10.58 13.92 7.86
CA TYR A 177 9.75 13.55 6.72
C TYR A 177 10.37 14.02 5.41
N SER A 178 10.79 15.29 5.35
CA SER A 178 11.39 15.88 4.16
C SER A 178 12.61 15.10 3.69
N LEU A 179 13.50 14.70 4.61
CA LEU A 179 14.68 13.89 4.26
C LEU A 179 14.29 12.51 3.74
N TYR A 180 13.36 11.83 4.41
CA TYR A 180 12.92 10.50 4.00
C TYR A 180 12.21 10.50 2.64
N GLU A 181 11.32 11.46 2.39
CA GLU A 181 10.61 11.62 1.13
C GLU A 181 11.57 11.94 -0.02
N LEU A 182 12.52 12.86 0.21
CA LEU A 182 13.51 13.24 -0.77
C LEU A 182 14.45 12.08 -1.12
N LEU A 183 14.87 11.30 -0.12
CA LEU A 183 15.62 10.07 -0.33
C LEU A 183 14.79 9.08 -1.17
N SER A 184 13.58 8.76 -0.74
CA SER A 184 12.66 7.84 -1.42
C SER A 184 12.42 8.24 -2.87
N HIS A 185 12.20 9.52 -3.14
CA HIS A 185 12.04 10.04 -4.50
C HIS A 185 13.31 9.85 -5.35
N ARG A 186 14.50 10.23 -4.84
CA ARG A 186 15.79 10.10 -5.54
C ARG A 186 16.07 8.63 -5.89
N LEU A 187 15.81 7.71 -4.97
CA LEU A 187 16.00 6.27 -5.13
C LEU A 187 15.02 5.69 -6.17
N THR A 188 13.74 6.02 -6.07
CA THR A 188 12.70 5.48 -6.94
C THR A 188 12.86 5.92 -8.40
N LYS A 189 13.32 7.15 -8.63
CA LYS A 189 13.57 7.69 -9.99
C LYS A 189 14.91 7.25 -10.59
N GLY A 190 15.69 6.44 -9.89
CA GLY A 190 16.99 5.97 -10.37
C GLY A 190 18.03 7.07 -10.54
N ALA A 191 17.87 8.19 -9.82
CA ALA A 191 18.82 9.31 -9.86
C ALA A 191 20.17 9.00 -9.19
N LEU A 192 20.33 7.78 -8.68
CA LEU A 192 21.49 7.30 -7.95
C LEU A 192 22.18 6.19 -8.74
N THR A 193 22.79 6.57 -9.85
CA THR A 193 23.76 5.74 -10.57
C THR A 193 25.10 5.82 -9.84
N VAL A 194 25.59 4.70 -9.33
CA VAL A 194 26.97 4.59 -8.81
C VAL A 194 27.91 4.83 -9.99
N GLY A 195 28.81 5.82 -9.88
CA GLY A 195 29.83 6.10 -10.90
C GLY A 195 29.87 7.52 -11.49
N GLY A 196 29.65 8.57 -10.69
CA GLY A 196 30.02 9.94 -11.07
C GLY A 196 28.99 11.02 -10.72
N SER A 197 29.38 12.03 -9.93
CA SER A 197 28.60 13.17 -9.43
C SER A 197 27.41 12.86 -8.49
N SER A 198 26.94 11.61 -8.43
CA SER A 198 25.82 11.14 -7.59
C SER A 198 26.12 11.10 -6.09
N ASP A 199 27.38 10.91 -5.68
CA ASP A 199 27.74 10.77 -4.25
C ASP A 199 27.48 12.06 -3.44
N LYS A 200 27.60 13.23 -4.08
CA LYS A 200 27.31 14.51 -3.41
C LYS A 200 25.83 14.67 -3.03
N LYS A 201 24.91 14.06 -3.80
CA LYS A 201 23.44 14.08 -3.57
C LYS A 201 22.95 13.00 -2.59
N ILE A 202 23.83 12.18 -2.05
CA ILE A 202 23.46 11.33 -0.92
C ILE A 202 24.15 11.84 0.33
N ASN A 203 25.40 12.30 0.20
CA ASN A 203 26.16 12.89 1.29
C ASN A 203 25.46 14.12 1.90
N ASP A 204 24.78 14.95 1.11
CA ASP A 204 23.95 16.06 1.62
C ASP A 204 22.84 15.58 2.56
N LEU A 205 22.13 14.52 2.17
CA LEU A 205 21.05 13.93 2.97
C LEU A 205 21.59 13.27 4.24
N ILE A 206 22.71 12.55 4.16
CA ILE A 206 23.34 11.92 5.34
C ILE A 206 23.80 13.00 6.33
N LEU A 207 24.47 14.05 5.86
CA LEU A 207 24.91 15.15 6.72
C LEU A 207 23.73 15.85 7.38
N SER A 208 22.64 16.06 6.61
CA SER A 208 21.41 16.64 7.14
C SER A 208 20.79 15.74 8.21
N GLU A 209 20.72 14.43 7.96
CA GLU A 209 20.24 13.45 8.93
C GLU A 209 21.05 13.53 10.24
N LEU A 210 22.39 13.41 10.15
CA LEU A 210 23.28 13.43 11.33
C LEU A 210 23.11 14.72 12.15
N SER A 211 22.84 15.84 11.47
CA SER A 211 22.58 17.11 12.14
C SER A 211 21.24 17.15 12.87
N LEU A 212 20.24 16.36 12.46
CA LEU A 212 18.94 16.27 13.12
C LEU A 212 18.98 15.33 14.32
N THR A 213 19.63 14.18 14.19
CA THR A 213 19.74 13.19 15.28
C THR A 213 20.50 13.69 16.49
N THR A 214 21.35 14.70 16.31
CA THR A 214 22.08 15.38 17.39
C THR A 214 21.26 16.47 18.12
N ARG A 215 20.08 16.85 17.62
CA ARG A 215 19.25 17.97 18.14
C ARG A 215 18.17 17.57 19.16
N GLY A 216 18.23 16.36 19.73
CA GLY A 216 17.45 16.01 20.94
C GLY A 216 16.07 15.37 20.72
N SER A 217 15.76 14.84 19.53
CA SER A 217 14.52 14.09 19.25
C SER A 217 14.58 12.59 19.61
N GLN A 218 15.63 12.16 20.33
CA GLN A 218 15.99 10.75 20.55
C GLN A 218 14.98 9.92 21.35
N HIS A 219 13.94 10.53 21.92
CA HIS A 219 12.92 9.85 22.73
C HIS A 219 11.53 9.85 22.09
N GLN A 220 11.33 10.54 20.97
CA GLN A 220 10.04 10.54 20.28
C GLN A 220 9.95 9.37 19.30
N PHE A 221 8.78 8.76 19.20
CA PHE A 221 8.56 7.55 18.41
C PHE A 221 8.65 7.85 16.91
N GLU A 222 7.90 8.84 16.43
CA GLU A 222 7.78 9.12 15.00
C GLU A 222 9.12 9.56 14.35
N PRO A 223 9.91 10.47 14.96
CA PRO A 223 11.25 10.80 14.44
C PRO A 223 12.21 9.61 14.38
N GLN A 224 12.20 8.73 15.40
CA GLN A 224 13.03 7.52 15.40
C GLN A 224 12.60 6.54 14.31
N LYS A 225 11.29 6.39 14.10
CA LYS A 225 10.74 5.54 13.02
C LYS A 225 11.22 6.05 11.66
N LEU A 226 11.11 7.35 11.40
CA LEU A 226 11.57 7.98 10.16
C LEU A 226 13.08 7.87 9.96
N HIS A 227 13.85 8.02 11.04
CA HIS A 227 15.31 7.80 11.02
C HIS A 227 15.65 6.37 10.57
N LEU A 228 15.02 5.36 11.17
CA LEU A 228 15.26 3.95 10.80
C LEU A 228 14.77 3.64 9.38
N LEU A 229 13.65 4.21 8.95
CA LEU A 229 13.19 4.11 7.56
C LEU A 229 14.23 4.70 6.61
N PHE A 230 14.72 5.92 6.87
CA PHE A 230 15.79 6.55 6.09
C PHE A 230 17.03 5.65 5.99
N GLN A 231 17.53 5.14 7.12
CA GLN A 231 18.70 4.26 7.15
C GLN A 231 18.48 2.98 6.35
N SER A 232 17.30 2.37 6.47
CA SER A 232 16.98 1.13 5.78
C SER A 232 16.99 1.28 4.26
N PHE A 233 16.37 2.35 3.73
CA PHE A 233 16.38 2.68 2.32
C PHE A 233 17.80 2.99 1.83
N PHE A 234 18.56 3.75 2.60
CA PHE A 234 19.96 4.01 2.30
C PHE A 234 20.78 2.72 2.18
N PHE A 235 20.69 1.80 3.14
CA PHE A 235 21.46 0.55 3.12
C PHE A 235 21.04 -0.41 2.00
N ILE A 236 19.74 -0.55 1.73
CA ILE A 236 19.26 -1.36 0.60
C ILE A 236 19.83 -0.86 -0.73
N HIS A 237 19.83 0.45 -0.94
CA HIS A 237 20.28 1.00 -2.21
C HIS A 237 21.79 1.17 -2.32
N THR A 238 22.54 1.17 -1.23
CA THR A 238 24.01 1.10 -1.25
C THR A 238 24.54 -0.33 -1.38
N GLY A 239 23.69 -1.34 -1.21
CA GLY A 239 24.06 -2.76 -1.31
C GLY A 239 24.49 -3.37 0.03
N GLU A 240 24.38 -2.62 1.13
CA GLU A 240 24.72 -3.04 2.48
C GLU A 240 23.57 -3.85 3.12
N TYR A 241 23.22 -4.98 2.51
CA TYR A 241 22.00 -5.73 2.83
C TYR A 241 21.95 -6.28 4.26
N ARG A 242 23.11 -6.66 4.83
CA ARG A 242 23.17 -7.13 6.24
C ARG A 242 22.84 -6.00 7.20
N SER A 243 23.34 -4.79 6.93
CA SER A 243 23.02 -3.59 7.71
C SER A 243 21.54 -3.24 7.57
N ALA A 244 20.99 -3.27 6.34
CA ALA A 244 19.57 -3.05 6.10
C ALA A 244 18.68 -4.02 6.91
N LEU A 245 18.99 -5.32 6.91
CA LEU A 245 18.25 -6.32 7.68
C LEU A 245 18.28 -6.03 9.19
N ARG A 246 19.42 -5.60 9.73
CA ARG A 246 19.52 -5.19 11.14
C ARG A 246 18.61 -4.00 11.42
N ILE A 247 18.61 -2.99 10.55
CA ILE A 247 17.75 -1.81 10.69
C ILE A 247 16.28 -2.17 10.58
N PHE A 248 15.87 -3.05 9.66
CA PHE A 248 14.49 -3.53 9.55
C PHE A 248 14.01 -4.20 10.84
N ASN A 249 14.85 -5.02 11.46
CA ASN A 249 14.52 -5.62 12.75
C ASN A 249 14.42 -4.59 13.87
N GLN A 250 15.29 -3.57 13.89
CA GLN A 250 15.21 -2.46 14.85
C GLN A 250 13.93 -1.63 14.66
N LEU A 251 13.58 -1.32 13.40
CA LEU A 251 12.36 -0.61 13.05
C LEU A 251 11.12 -1.38 13.51
N ASN A 252 11.05 -2.68 13.21
CA ASN A 252 9.93 -3.50 13.66
C ASN A 252 9.82 -3.54 15.19
N LYS A 253 10.94 -3.72 15.90
CA LYS A 253 10.97 -3.68 17.38
C LYS A 253 10.51 -2.33 17.93
N LEU A 254 10.93 -1.22 17.31
CA LEU A 254 10.53 0.12 17.71
C LEU A 254 9.01 0.30 17.55
N ILE A 255 8.44 -0.09 16.41
CA ILE A 255 7.00 0.00 16.16
C ILE A 255 6.22 -0.85 17.17
N GLU A 256 6.62 -2.10 17.38
CA GLU A 256 5.98 -3.01 18.35
C GLU A 256 6.09 -2.55 19.81
N ALA A 257 7.21 -1.96 20.20
CA ALA A 257 7.38 -1.39 21.54
C ALA A 257 6.48 -0.17 21.79
N ASN A 258 5.93 0.44 20.74
CA ASN A 258 5.10 1.63 20.79
C ASN A 258 3.69 1.38 20.25
N GLU A 259 3.11 0.20 20.49
CA GLU A 259 1.74 -0.15 20.10
C GLU A 259 0.66 0.90 20.46
N PRO A 260 0.70 1.58 21.63
CA PRO A 260 -0.25 2.65 21.94
C PRO A 260 -0.22 3.86 20.99
N MET A 261 0.82 4.00 20.18
CA MET A 261 0.98 5.08 19.19
C MET A 261 0.38 4.72 17.82
N TRP A 262 -0.11 3.49 17.65
CA TRP A 262 -0.62 3.04 16.36
C TRP A 262 -1.99 3.66 16.06
N ASP A 263 -2.20 4.04 14.80
CA ASP A 263 -3.53 4.36 14.29
C ASP A 263 -4.44 3.13 14.29
N TYR A 264 -5.75 3.35 14.22
CA TYR A 264 -6.73 2.28 14.17
C TYR A 264 -7.53 2.28 12.86
N PRO A 265 -7.26 1.34 11.94
CA PRO A 265 -6.27 0.27 12.00
C PRO A 265 -4.84 0.73 11.60
N PRO A 266 -3.79 -0.04 11.94
CA PRO A 266 -2.39 0.39 11.80
C PRO A 266 -1.87 0.24 10.36
N TYR A 267 -2.40 1.03 9.43
CA TYR A 267 -1.98 1.03 8.01
C TYR A 267 -0.50 1.37 7.85
N ASP A 268 0.03 2.28 8.67
CA ASP A 268 1.44 2.65 8.63
C ASP A 268 2.35 1.46 8.98
N TYR A 269 2.00 0.67 10.00
CA TYR A 269 2.78 -0.54 10.33
C TYR A 269 2.69 -1.59 9.22
N LEU A 270 1.51 -1.81 8.65
CA LEU A 270 1.35 -2.72 7.51
C LEU A 270 2.18 -2.25 6.30
N SER A 271 2.23 -0.95 6.04
CA SER A 271 3.04 -0.36 4.97
C SER A 271 4.54 -0.52 5.22
N ALA A 272 5.00 -0.34 6.46
CA ALA A 272 6.39 -0.59 6.85
C ALA A 272 6.77 -2.06 6.61
N LEU A 273 5.93 -3.01 7.02
CA LEU A 273 6.13 -4.44 6.75
C LEU A 273 6.14 -4.76 5.25
N ASP A 274 5.23 -4.16 4.48
CA ASP A 274 5.18 -4.31 3.02
C ASP A 274 6.49 -3.82 2.36
N GLY A 275 7.00 -2.65 2.78
CA GLY A 275 8.25 -2.09 2.28
C GLY A 275 9.49 -2.94 2.63
N ILE A 276 9.53 -3.49 3.85
CA ILE A 276 10.58 -4.44 4.27
C ILE A 276 10.54 -5.69 3.39
N LEU A 277 9.35 -6.28 3.22
CA LEU A 277 9.16 -7.50 2.43
C LEU A 277 9.46 -7.29 0.95
N ASP A 278 9.07 -6.16 0.36
CA ASP A 278 9.42 -5.82 -1.03
C ASP A 278 10.93 -5.68 -1.20
N SER A 279 11.60 -5.05 -0.23
CA SER A 279 13.05 -4.88 -0.23
C SER A 279 13.75 -6.24 -0.16
N LEU A 280 13.38 -7.10 0.79
CA LEU A 280 13.94 -8.45 0.95
C LEU A 280 13.72 -9.32 -0.29
N ARG A 281 12.51 -9.29 -0.87
CA ARG A 281 12.19 -9.98 -2.12
C ARG A 281 13.08 -9.49 -3.27
N SER A 282 13.26 -8.19 -3.40
CA SER A 282 14.03 -7.57 -4.49
C SER A 282 15.51 -7.95 -4.47
N ILE A 283 16.07 -8.19 -3.28
CA ILE A 283 17.47 -8.61 -3.10
C ILE A 283 17.63 -10.14 -2.95
N GLY A 284 16.54 -10.89 -3.02
CA GLY A 284 16.54 -12.36 -2.93
C GLY A 284 16.74 -12.94 -1.52
N PHE A 285 16.53 -12.16 -0.47
CA PHE A 285 16.67 -12.60 0.93
C PHE A 285 15.39 -13.31 1.43
N TYR A 286 14.98 -14.36 0.73
CA TYR A 286 13.69 -15.02 0.94
C TYR A 286 13.55 -15.64 2.34
N ARG A 287 14.62 -16.22 2.90
CA ARG A 287 14.57 -16.86 4.24
C ARG A 287 14.21 -15.86 5.34
N GLU A 288 14.68 -14.63 5.24
CA GLU A 288 14.43 -13.58 6.23
C GLU A 288 12.99 -13.04 6.17
N MET A 289 12.30 -13.22 5.04
CA MET A 289 10.92 -12.75 4.86
C MET A 289 9.95 -13.44 5.83
N ALA A 290 10.21 -14.69 6.22
CA ALA A 290 9.33 -15.47 7.08
C ALA A 290 8.98 -14.73 8.39
N HIS A 291 9.97 -14.07 9.00
CA HIS A 291 9.78 -13.29 10.22
C HIS A 291 8.73 -12.19 10.03
N PHE A 292 8.90 -11.36 9.00
CA PHE A 292 8.01 -10.22 8.72
C PHE A 292 6.66 -10.65 8.13
N ILE A 293 6.59 -11.76 7.40
CA ILE A 293 5.32 -12.37 6.98
C ILE A 293 4.50 -12.77 8.20
N ASN A 294 5.11 -13.36 9.23
CA ASN A 294 4.37 -13.72 10.44
C ASN A 294 3.82 -12.50 11.19
N LYS A 295 4.50 -11.36 11.12
CA LYS A 295 3.98 -10.08 11.64
C LYS A 295 2.76 -9.59 10.86
N THR A 296 2.75 -9.70 9.52
CA THR A 296 1.56 -9.34 8.72
C THR A 296 0.37 -10.26 8.99
N VAL A 297 0.62 -11.55 9.23
CA VAL A 297 -0.42 -12.49 9.68
C VAL A 297 -0.98 -12.10 11.03
N ALA A 298 -0.14 -11.79 12.02
CA ALA A 298 -0.60 -11.35 13.34
C ALA A 298 -1.47 -10.08 13.28
N LEU A 299 -1.19 -9.15 12.36
CA LEU A 299 -2.06 -7.98 12.12
C LEU A 299 -3.42 -8.37 11.53
N SER A 300 -3.48 -9.40 10.69
CA SER A 300 -4.73 -9.87 10.08
C SER A 300 -5.67 -10.58 11.06
N GLU A 301 -5.14 -11.13 12.15
CA GLU A 301 -5.89 -11.88 13.16
C GLU A 301 -6.50 -10.99 14.27
N ARG A 302 -6.05 -9.73 14.35
CA ARG A 302 -6.60 -8.75 15.29
C ARG A 302 -7.96 -8.25 14.84
N ALA A 303 -8.77 -7.78 15.80
CA ALA A 303 -10.12 -7.29 15.57
C ALA A 303 -10.16 -5.90 14.91
N TYR A 304 -9.55 -5.75 13.74
CA TYR A 304 -9.56 -4.55 12.91
C TYR A 304 -10.72 -4.57 11.90
N PRO A 305 -11.05 -3.43 11.26
CA PRO A 305 -12.03 -3.41 10.18
C PRO A 305 -11.69 -4.40 9.06
N ASP A 306 -12.70 -5.08 8.51
CA ASP A 306 -12.53 -6.19 7.56
C ASP A 306 -11.63 -5.82 6.37
N HIS A 307 -11.73 -4.60 5.83
CA HIS A 307 -10.84 -4.14 4.75
C HIS A 307 -9.36 -4.23 5.13
N PHE A 308 -8.99 -3.81 6.34
CA PHE A 308 -7.62 -3.90 6.81
C PHE A 308 -7.18 -5.36 7.02
N GLY A 309 -8.02 -6.17 7.68
CA GLY A 309 -7.73 -7.60 7.88
C GLY A 309 -7.54 -8.35 6.57
N SER A 310 -8.41 -8.10 5.58
CA SER A 310 -8.30 -8.66 4.23
C SER A 310 -7.05 -8.18 3.50
N LEU A 311 -6.68 -6.91 3.63
CA LEU A 311 -5.45 -6.38 3.03
C LEU A 311 -4.20 -7.00 3.66
N ALA A 312 -4.14 -7.11 5.00
CA ALA A 312 -3.04 -7.77 5.70
C ALA A 312 -2.92 -9.25 5.31
N THR A 313 -4.05 -9.96 5.23
CA THR A 313 -4.10 -11.35 4.74
C THR A 313 -3.56 -11.47 3.33
N LEU A 314 -4.02 -10.61 2.41
CA LEU A 314 -3.59 -10.60 1.01
C LEU A 314 -2.09 -10.29 0.86
N THR A 315 -1.57 -9.33 1.63
CA THR A 315 -0.15 -9.02 1.71
C THR A 315 0.65 -10.23 2.16
N SER A 316 0.21 -10.90 3.24
CA SER A 316 0.89 -12.10 3.76
C SER A 316 0.92 -13.24 2.73
N LEU A 317 -0.18 -13.46 2.00
CA LEU A 317 -0.28 -14.50 0.97
C LEU A 317 0.62 -14.21 -0.23
N ALA A 318 0.60 -12.98 -0.74
CA ALA A 318 1.44 -12.57 -1.87
C ALA A 318 2.92 -12.80 -1.56
N TYR A 319 3.38 -12.39 -0.37
CA TYR A 319 4.77 -12.60 0.02
C TYR A 319 5.12 -14.04 0.34
N ARG A 320 4.22 -14.80 0.97
CA ARG A 320 4.46 -16.22 1.25
C ARG A 320 4.63 -17.03 -0.03
N LEU A 321 3.79 -16.77 -1.05
CA LEU A 321 3.97 -17.35 -2.38
C LEU A 321 5.31 -16.92 -2.98
N SER A 322 5.62 -15.62 -3.00
CA SER A 322 6.88 -15.12 -3.57
C SER A 322 8.12 -15.70 -2.89
N MET A 323 8.05 -15.91 -1.56
CA MET A 323 9.11 -16.50 -0.75
C MET A 323 9.37 -17.95 -1.13
N HIS A 324 8.33 -18.79 -1.15
CA HIS A 324 8.47 -20.20 -1.55
C HIS A 324 8.95 -20.34 -3.00
N LEU A 325 8.39 -19.55 -3.92
CA LEU A 325 8.83 -19.54 -5.32
C LEU A 325 10.30 -19.11 -5.46
N GLY A 326 10.72 -18.09 -4.70
CA GLY A 326 12.11 -17.62 -4.66
C GLY A 326 13.10 -18.65 -4.10
N MET A 327 12.67 -19.47 -3.14
CA MET A 327 13.46 -20.59 -2.61
C MET A 327 13.43 -21.83 -3.52
N GLY A 328 12.53 -21.87 -4.51
CA GLY A 328 12.33 -23.02 -5.39
C GLY A 328 11.36 -24.08 -4.85
N ASP A 329 10.69 -23.81 -3.74
CA ASP A 329 9.79 -24.72 -3.03
C ASP A 329 8.37 -24.69 -3.62
N LEU A 330 8.23 -25.13 -4.87
CA LEU A 330 6.94 -25.12 -5.59
C LEU A 330 5.84 -25.90 -4.86
N ARG A 331 6.20 -26.98 -4.16
CA ARG A 331 5.26 -27.80 -3.38
C ARG A 331 4.61 -27.00 -2.26
N GLU A 332 5.39 -26.25 -1.49
CA GLU A 332 4.87 -25.42 -0.40
C GLU A 332 4.01 -24.27 -0.94
N ALA A 333 4.40 -23.66 -2.06
CA ALA A 333 3.56 -22.65 -2.72
C ALA A 333 2.18 -23.21 -3.12
N LEU A 334 2.11 -24.45 -3.63
CA LEU A 334 0.84 -25.12 -3.94
C LEU A 334 0.02 -25.42 -2.67
N LEU A 335 0.65 -25.86 -1.58
CA LEU A 335 -0.02 -26.08 -0.30
C LEU A 335 -0.66 -24.79 0.25
N VAL A 336 0.00 -23.65 0.10
CA VAL A 336 -0.55 -22.34 0.46
C VAL A 336 -1.82 -22.03 -0.33
N LEU A 337 -1.81 -22.29 -1.65
CA LEU A 337 -2.99 -22.09 -2.50
C LEU A 337 -4.12 -23.07 -2.15
N ASP A 338 -3.81 -24.33 -1.87
CA ASP A 338 -4.79 -25.34 -1.50
C ASP A 338 -5.47 -25.00 -0.17
N LYS A 339 -4.69 -24.57 0.85
CA LYS A 339 -5.25 -24.09 2.12
C LYS A 339 -6.20 -22.92 1.89
N ARG A 340 -5.78 -21.93 1.12
CA ARG A 340 -6.59 -20.75 0.78
C ARG A 340 -7.87 -21.10 0.02
N ASN A 341 -7.84 -22.11 -0.84
CA ASN A 341 -9.02 -22.55 -1.58
C ASN A 341 -10.03 -23.29 -0.69
N ARG A 342 -9.56 -23.98 0.37
CA ARG A 342 -10.42 -24.63 1.38
C ARG A 342 -11.00 -23.63 2.37
N GLU A 343 -10.22 -22.61 2.73
CA GLU A 343 -10.58 -21.55 3.67
C GLU A 343 -10.57 -20.20 2.95
N PRO A 344 -11.57 -19.91 2.10
CA PRO A 344 -11.61 -18.66 1.35
C PRO A 344 -11.82 -17.49 2.32
N HIS A 345 -10.75 -16.77 2.64
CA HIS A 345 -10.84 -15.48 3.31
C HIS A 345 -11.57 -14.46 2.41
N HIS A 346 -12.34 -13.55 3.00
CA HIS A 346 -13.08 -12.50 2.28
C HIS A 346 -12.13 -11.40 1.71
N THR A 347 -11.30 -11.75 0.73
CA THR A 347 -10.44 -10.79 0.00
C THR A 347 -11.20 -10.00 -1.07
N ALA A 348 -12.50 -10.24 -1.24
CA ALA A 348 -13.35 -9.51 -2.19
C ALA A 348 -13.35 -7.98 -1.94
N ILE A 349 -13.17 -7.61 -0.67
CA ILE A 349 -13.13 -6.24 -0.16
C ILE A 349 -11.93 -5.46 -0.74
N THR A 350 -10.88 -6.15 -1.20
CA THR A 350 -9.63 -5.58 -1.72
C THR A 350 -9.45 -5.73 -3.23
N GLU A 351 -10.49 -6.10 -3.98
CA GLU A 351 -10.41 -6.43 -5.42
C GLU A 351 -9.82 -5.32 -6.32
N SER A 352 -9.82 -4.07 -5.85
CA SER A 352 -9.27 -2.91 -6.57
C SER A 352 -7.94 -2.38 -5.98
N HIS A 353 -7.35 -3.10 -5.03
CA HIS A 353 -6.09 -2.72 -4.40
C HIS A 353 -4.89 -3.26 -5.20
N GLU A 354 -3.78 -2.51 -5.27
CA GLU A 354 -2.56 -2.94 -5.99
C GLU A 354 -2.05 -4.32 -5.52
N LYS A 355 -2.12 -4.57 -4.21
CA LYS A 355 -1.71 -5.84 -3.63
C LYS A 355 -2.49 -7.05 -4.17
N GLN A 356 -3.73 -6.86 -4.63
CA GLN A 356 -4.50 -7.92 -5.30
C GLN A 356 -3.86 -8.34 -6.61
N LEU A 357 -3.28 -7.39 -7.36
CA LEU A 357 -2.57 -7.68 -8.60
C LEU A 357 -1.30 -8.48 -8.31
N GLU A 358 -0.55 -8.12 -7.26
CA GLU A 358 0.62 -8.89 -6.82
C GLU A 358 0.26 -10.32 -6.42
N TYR A 359 -0.79 -10.49 -5.62
CA TYR A 359 -1.28 -11.83 -5.26
C TYR A 359 -1.66 -12.65 -6.49
N LEU A 360 -2.49 -12.09 -7.39
CA LEU A 360 -2.93 -12.78 -8.61
C LEU A 360 -1.75 -13.15 -9.51
N TYR A 361 -0.71 -12.30 -9.55
CA TYR A 361 0.51 -12.59 -10.27
C TYR A 361 1.24 -13.81 -9.68
N PHE A 362 1.49 -13.85 -8.38
CA PHE A 362 2.19 -14.97 -7.76
C PHE A 362 1.36 -16.26 -7.73
N GLU A 363 0.04 -16.16 -7.64
CA GLU A 363 -0.88 -17.28 -7.83
C GLU A 363 -0.76 -17.84 -9.26
N GLY A 364 -0.83 -16.97 -10.26
CA GLY A 364 -0.65 -17.35 -11.67
C GLY A 364 0.73 -17.93 -11.96
N LEU A 365 1.78 -17.37 -11.38
CA LEU A 365 3.17 -17.85 -11.50
C LEU A 365 3.34 -19.24 -10.87
N THR A 366 2.71 -19.49 -9.72
CA THR A 366 2.72 -20.82 -9.08
C THR A 366 2.08 -21.86 -10.00
N TYR A 367 0.92 -21.54 -10.59
CA TYR A 367 0.28 -22.44 -11.55
C TYR A 367 1.08 -22.63 -12.83
N PHE A 368 1.70 -21.56 -13.36
CA PHE A 368 2.59 -21.64 -14.52
C PHE A 368 3.78 -22.57 -14.25
N LEU A 369 4.46 -22.44 -13.11
CA LEU A 369 5.59 -23.28 -12.75
C LEU A 369 5.20 -24.74 -12.49
N SER A 370 3.97 -24.99 -12.03
CA SER A 370 3.39 -26.33 -11.90
C SER A 370 2.77 -26.89 -13.19
N ARG A 371 2.89 -26.18 -14.32
CA ARG A 371 2.32 -26.54 -15.64
C ARG A 371 0.79 -26.64 -15.67
N GLN A 372 0.10 -25.98 -14.75
CA GLN A 372 -1.37 -25.90 -14.71
C GLN A 372 -1.86 -24.70 -15.54
N TRP A 373 -1.69 -24.77 -16.87
CA TRP A 373 -1.87 -23.64 -17.79
C TRP A 373 -3.24 -22.96 -17.70
N ASN A 374 -4.33 -23.74 -17.64
CA ASN A 374 -5.68 -23.20 -17.56
C ASN A 374 -5.90 -22.36 -16.30
N LYS A 375 -5.35 -22.80 -15.16
CA LYS A 375 -5.43 -22.04 -13.90
C LYS A 375 -4.58 -20.78 -13.96
N ALA A 376 -3.37 -20.87 -14.52
CA ALA A 376 -2.50 -19.71 -14.73
C ALA A 376 -3.17 -18.63 -15.61
N ASN A 377 -3.75 -19.02 -16.75
CA ASN A 377 -4.52 -18.12 -17.62
C ASN A 377 -5.73 -17.49 -16.89
N LYS A 378 -6.46 -18.27 -16.08
CA LYS A 378 -7.58 -17.73 -15.28
C LYS A 378 -7.12 -16.64 -14.30
N CYS A 379 -5.99 -16.84 -13.63
CA CYS A 379 -5.40 -15.84 -12.73
C CYS A 379 -4.96 -14.58 -13.49
N LEU A 380 -4.29 -14.75 -14.63
CA LEU A 380 -3.83 -13.62 -15.46
C LEU A 380 -5.00 -12.80 -16.03
N ASN A 381 -6.07 -13.45 -16.49
CA ASN A 381 -7.28 -12.76 -16.94
C ASN A 381 -7.92 -11.92 -15.83
N ARG A 382 -7.97 -12.45 -14.60
CA ARG A 382 -8.43 -11.69 -13.43
C ARG A 382 -7.50 -10.51 -13.13
N LEU A 383 -6.18 -10.70 -13.22
CA LEU A 383 -5.20 -9.64 -13.04
C LEU A 383 -5.41 -8.51 -14.06
N PHE A 384 -5.56 -8.84 -15.35
CA PHE A 384 -5.76 -7.85 -16.39
C PHE A 384 -7.12 -7.13 -16.29
N ALA A 385 -8.17 -7.84 -15.87
CA ALA A 385 -9.47 -7.23 -15.60
C ALA A 385 -9.41 -6.20 -14.47
N ALA A 386 -8.71 -6.52 -13.37
CA ALA A 386 -8.53 -5.62 -12.23
C ALA A 386 -7.55 -4.46 -12.52
N ALA A 387 -6.55 -4.68 -13.39
CA ALA A 387 -5.51 -3.71 -13.69
C ALA A 387 -5.87 -2.68 -14.79
N LYS A 388 -7.11 -2.67 -15.30
CA LYS A 388 -7.53 -1.80 -16.44
C LYS A 388 -7.16 -0.33 -16.25
N GLN A 389 -7.23 0.19 -15.03
CA GLN A 389 -6.89 1.59 -14.71
C GLN A 389 -5.42 1.80 -14.28
N ASN A 390 -4.68 0.71 -14.03
CA ASN A 390 -3.36 0.73 -13.40
C ASN A 390 -2.27 0.06 -14.27
N ALA A 391 -2.36 0.22 -15.59
CA ALA A 391 -1.43 -0.42 -16.55
C ALA A 391 0.04 0.03 -16.42
N GLN A 392 0.33 1.06 -15.62
CA GLN A 392 1.69 1.55 -15.35
C GLN A 392 2.43 0.73 -14.28
N LEU A 393 1.72 -0.08 -13.50
CA LEU A 393 2.31 -0.79 -12.36
C LEU A 393 3.31 -1.87 -12.83
N PRO A 394 4.46 -2.04 -12.14
CA PRO A 394 5.43 -3.08 -12.46
C PRO A 394 4.84 -4.51 -12.50
N VAL A 395 3.90 -4.80 -11.61
CA VAL A 395 3.22 -6.11 -11.55
C VAL A 395 2.39 -6.39 -12.81
N TYR A 396 1.74 -5.38 -13.38
CA TYR A 396 0.99 -5.54 -14.62
C TYR A 396 1.92 -5.89 -15.78
N ARG A 397 3.08 -5.22 -15.83
CA ARG A 397 4.15 -5.50 -16.79
C ARG A 397 4.68 -6.93 -16.64
N ALA A 398 4.95 -7.38 -15.41
CA ALA A 398 5.35 -8.75 -15.12
C ALA A 398 4.26 -9.76 -15.52
N GLY A 399 2.98 -9.47 -15.26
CA GLY A 399 1.85 -10.32 -15.67
C GLY A 399 1.74 -10.47 -17.19
N ARG A 400 1.92 -9.39 -17.95
CA ARG A 400 1.94 -9.45 -19.42
C ARG A 400 3.13 -10.26 -19.95
N LEU A 401 4.30 -10.18 -19.32
CA LEU A 401 5.41 -11.07 -19.67
C LEU A 401 5.10 -12.52 -19.35
N LEU A 402 4.51 -12.81 -18.18
CA LEU A 402 4.11 -14.17 -17.83
C LEU A 402 3.11 -14.75 -18.82
N GLN A 403 2.17 -13.94 -19.33
CA GLN A 403 1.27 -14.34 -20.43
C GLN A 403 2.05 -14.73 -21.69
N ILE A 404 3.03 -13.92 -22.10
CA ILE A 404 3.91 -14.23 -23.25
C ILE A 404 4.66 -15.54 -23.03
N LEU A 405 5.22 -15.76 -21.84
CA LEU A 405 5.90 -17.00 -21.51
C LEU A 405 4.94 -18.19 -21.58
N LEU A 406 3.73 -18.05 -21.03
CA LEU A 406 2.69 -19.08 -21.06
C LEU A 406 2.32 -19.47 -22.50
N CYS A 407 2.08 -18.51 -23.39
CA CYS A 407 1.78 -18.78 -24.80
C CYS A 407 2.93 -19.50 -25.49
N TYR A 408 4.19 -19.12 -25.22
CA TYR A 408 5.35 -19.82 -25.76
C TYR A 408 5.47 -21.26 -25.22
N GLU A 409 5.15 -21.53 -23.95
CA GLU A 409 5.14 -22.89 -23.42
C GLU A 409 4.05 -23.77 -24.05
N GLN A 410 2.91 -23.19 -24.41
CA GLN A 410 1.78 -23.87 -25.06
C GLN A 410 1.95 -24.05 -26.58
N ASP A 411 3.00 -23.50 -27.18
CA ASP A 411 3.24 -23.50 -28.64
C ASP A 411 2.15 -22.77 -29.46
N ASP A 412 1.45 -21.81 -28.84
CA ASP A 412 0.48 -20.94 -29.51
C ASP A 412 1.19 -19.76 -30.19
N MET A 413 1.84 -20.07 -31.32
CA MET A 413 2.73 -19.13 -32.01
C MET A 413 1.99 -17.94 -32.66
N GLU A 414 0.76 -18.14 -33.12
CA GLU A 414 -0.03 -17.08 -33.77
C GLU A 414 -0.44 -16.00 -32.75
N TYR A 415 -0.93 -16.42 -31.58
CA TYR A 415 -1.26 -15.50 -30.51
C TYR A 415 0.00 -14.85 -29.91
N LEU A 416 1.11 -15.59 -29.82
CA LEU A 416 2.37 -15.09 -29.26
C LEU A 416 2.93 -13.86 -30.00
N GLU A 417 2.91 -13.87 -31.34
CA GLU A 417 3.37 -12.73 -32.12
C GLU A 417 2.49 -11.48 -31.94
N TYR A 418 1.17 -11.68 -31.88
CA TYR A 418 0.24 -10.61 -31.54
C TYR A 418 0.53 -10.02 -30.16
N GLU A 419 0.71 -10.88 -29.16
CA GLU A 419 0.88 -10.46 -27.76
C GLU A 419 2.21 -9.73 -27.54
N ILE A 420 3.31 -10.16 -28.17
CA ILE A 420 4.59 -9.43 -28.13
C ILE A 420 4.48 -8.04 -28.77
N ARG A 421 3.75 -7.91 -29.89
CA ARG A 421 3.52 -6.60 -30.55
C ARG A 421 2.67 -5.69 -29.67
N SER A 422 1.60 -6.23 -29.08
CA SER A 422 0.72 -5.54 -28.14
C SER A 422 1.50 -5.04 -26.92
N TYR A 423 2.35 -5.89 -26.35
CA TYR A 423 3.25 -5.57 -25.25
C TYR A 423 4.18 -4.39 -25.57
N LYS A 424 4.93 -4.48 -26.68
CA LYS A 424 5.89 -3.45 -27.09
C LYS A 424 5.19 -2.10 -27.29
N ARG A 425 3.98 -2.09 -27.86
CA ARG A 425 3.16 -0.88 -28.06
C ARG A 425 2.66 -0.29 -26.75
N ALA A 426 2.26 -1.13 -25.80
CA ALA A 426 1.76 -0.68 -24.50
C ALA A 426 2.87 0.01 -23.68
N PHE A 427 4.06 -0.60 -23.63
CA PHE A 427 5.15 -0.13 -22.76
C PHE A 427 6.13 0.86 -23.41
N SER A 428 6.10 1.06 -24.73
CA SER A 428 6.89 2.11 -25.38
C SER A 428 6.55 3.52 -24.88
N LYS A 429 5.30 3.73 -24.44
CA LYS A 429 4.81 4.97 -23.85
C LYS A 429 5.36 5.25 -22.45
N PHE A 430 5.85 4.21 -21.76
CA PHE A 430 6.35 4.28 -20.38
C PHE A 430 7.89 4.26 -20.28
N GLY A 431 8.57 4.63 -21.37
CA GLY A 431 10.01 4.76 -21.44
C GLY A 431 10.73 3.56 -22.08
N LYS A 432 12.06 3.50 -21.89
CA LYS A 432 12.91 2.47 -22.50
C LYS A 432 12.62 1.10 -21.91
N ALA A 433 12.42 0.11 -22.79
CA ALA A 433 12.33 -1.30 -22.44
C ALA A 433 13.55 -1.77 -21.63
N TYR A 434 13.30 -2.64 -20.66
CA TYR A 434 14.30 -3.33 -19.86
C TYR A 434 15.11 -4.27 -20.76
N LYS A 435 16.37 -4.51 -20.39
CA LYS A 435 17.26 -5.44 -21.09
C LYS A 435 16.74 -6.87 -20.98
N THR A 436 16.17 -7.23 -19.82
CA THR A 436 15.55 -8.54 -19.59
C THR A 436 14.45 -8.84 -20.61
N GLU A 437 13.56 -7.88 -20.88
CA GLU A 437 12.47 -8.04 -21.86
C GLU A 437 12.99 -8.32 -23.27
N LYS A 438 14.01 -7.55 -23.69
CA LYS A 438 14.63 -7.73 -25.00
C LYS A 438 15.22 -9.13 -25.13
N LEU A 439 15.85 -9.64 -24.07
CA LEU A 439 16.38 -11.00 -24.08
C LEU A 439 15.29 -12.06 -24.14
N ILE A 440 14.16 -11.88 -23.43
CA ILE A 440 13.01 -12.78 -23.52
C ILE A 440 12.51 -12.85 -24.97
N PHE A 441 12.27 -11.70 -25.60
CA PHE A 441 11.77 -11.66 -26.98
C PHE A 441 12.77 -12.25 -27.97
N ASN A 442 14.07 -12.02 -27.78
CA ASN A 442 15.11 -12.61 -28.62
C ASN A 442 15.21 -14.13 -28.43
N THR A 443 15.01 -14.62 -27.20
CA THR A 443 14.98 -16.06 -26.90
C THR A 443 13.81 -16.73 -27.59
N ILE A 444 12.62 -16.14 -27.49
CA ILE A 444 11.41 -16.62 -28.16
C ILE A 444 11.59 -16.61 -29.69
N ALA A 445 12.10 -15.52 -30.26
CA ALA A 445 12.32 -15.39 -31.70
C ALA A 445 13.37 -16.36 -32.26
N ALA A 446 14.39 -16.71 -31.46
CA ALA A 446 15.39 -17.69 -31.86
C ALA A 446 14.85 -19.13 -31.87
N ASP A 447 13.73 -19.34 -31.16
CA ASP A 447 13.03 -20.59 -30.90
C ASP A 447 13.95 -21.81 -30.67
N PRO A 448 14.62 -21.88 -29.50
CA PRO A 448 15.52 -22.97 -29.17
C PRO A 448 14.89 -24.36 -29.26
N LYS A 449 13.56 -24.50 -29.12
CA LYS A 449 12.83 -25.78 -29.24
C LYS A 449 13.05 -26.44 -30.61
N ARG A 450 13.28 -25.65 -31.66
CA ARG A 450 13.44 -26.12 -33.06
C ARG A 450 14.90 -26.18 -33.52
N ARG A 451 15.86 -26.01 -32.60
CA ARG A 451 17.31 -25.93 -32.91
C ARG A 451 18.08 -27.13 -32.37
N GLY A 452 19.17 -27.49 -33.03
CA GLY A 452 20.05 -28.59 -32.63
C GLY A 452 20.93 -28.28 -31.41
N ASN A 453 21.40 -29.34 -30.73
CA ASN A 453 22.12 -29.26 -29.46
C ASN A 453 23.44 -28.47 -29.52
N THR A 454 24.17 -28.53 -30.64
CA THR A 454 25.43 -27.77 -30.82
C THR A 454 25.20 -26.26 -30.86
N TRP A 455 24.13 -25.84 -31.52
CA TRP A 455 23.69 -24.45 -31.54
C TRP A 455 23.25 -24.01 -30.14
N LYS A 456 22.44 -24.83 -29.46
CA LYS A 456 21.96 -24.56 -28.11
C LYS A 456 23.11 -24.37 -27.12
N ALA A 457 24.12 -25.24 -27.12
CA ALA A 457 25.28 -25.13 -26.23
C ALA A 457 26.07 -23.81 -26.45
N THR A 458 26.24 -23.41 -27.71
CA THR A 458 26.92 -22.14 -28.06
C THR A 458 26.08 -20.93 -27.64
N ALA A 459 24.77 -20.98 -27.88
CA ALA A 459 23.83 -19.93 -27.50
C ALA A 459 23.69 -19.79 -25.98
N HIS A 460 23.71 -20.91 -25.23
CA HIS A 460 23.67 -20.95 -23.77
C HIS A 460 24.84 -20.16 -23.16
N ARG A 461 26.08 -20.39 -23.63
CA ARG A 461 27.26 -19.64 -23.17
C ARG A 461 27.12 -18.14 -23.42
N LYS A 462 26.68 -17.75 -24.62
CA LYS A 462 26.45 -16.33 -24.97
C LYS A 462 25.34 -15.70 -24.12
N MET A 463 24.28 -16.45 -23.81
CA MET A 463 23.17 -15.97 -22.98
C MET A 463 23.60 -15.76 -21.52
N THR A 464 24.40 -16.68 -20.98
CA THR A 464 24.91 -16.61 -19.60
C THR A 464 25.65 -15.29 -19.35
N GLY A 465 26.60 -14.93 -20.22
CA GLY A 465 27.33 -13.66 -20.08
C GLY A 465 26.45 -12.40 -20.21
N LYS A 466 25.38 -12.46 -21.02
CA LYS A 466 24.41 -11.34 -21.10
C LYS A 466 23.59 -11.19 -19.83
N LEU A 467 23.22 -12.30 -19.18
CA LEU A 467 22.44 -12.29 -17.94
C LEU A 467 23.24 -11.78 -16.75
N GLU A 468 24.54 -12.09 -16.67
CA GLU A 468 25.42 -11.57 -15.62
C GLU A 468 25.49 -10.03 -15.64
N GLY A 469 25.59 -9.42 -16.82
CA GLY A 469 25.57 -7.96 -16.96
C GLY A 469 24.26 -7.31 -16.49
N ILE A 470 23.12 -7.98 -16.70
CA ILE A 470 21.79 -7.49 -16.32
C ILE A 470 21.56 -7.55 -14.81
N ARG A 471 22.04 -8.61 -14.14
CA ARG A 471 21.84 -8.80 -12.69
C ARG A 471 22.41 -7.66 -11.84
N ASN A 472 23.45 -6.99 -12.34
CA ASN A 472 24.09 -5.88 -11.64
C ASN A 472 23.40 -4.51 -11.89
N GLU A 473 22.40 -4.44 -12.77
CA GLU A 473 21.70 -3.20 -13.08
C GLU A 473 20.48 -3.00 -12.19
N LYS A 474 20.55 -2.03 -11.26
CA LYS A 474 19.48 -1.71 -10.30
C LYS A 474 18.11 -1.46 -10.96
N LYS A 475 18.08 -0.89 -12.17
CA LYS A 475 16.84 -0.65 -12.90
C LYS A 475 16.12 -1.96 -13.21
N GLU A 476 16.85 -3.04 -13.50
CA GLU A 476 16.27 -4.34 -13.86
C GLU A 476 15.64 -5.03 -12.64
N LEU A 477 16.05 -4.71 -11.41
CA LEU A 477 15.49 -5.27 -10.17
C LEU A 477 13.97 -5.07 -10.04
N GLN A 478 13.44 -3.96 -10.57
CA GLN A 478 12.00 -3.69 -10.58
C GLN A 478 11.20 -4.78 -11.29
N LEU A 479 11.81 -5.45 -12.27
CA LEU A 479 11.20 -6.55 -13.00
C LEU A 479 11.66 -7.91 -12.47
N LEU A 480 12.94 -8.04 -12.13
CA LEU A 480 13.55 -9.29 -11.66
C LEU A 480 13.01 -9.75 -10.30
N LYS A 481 12.47 -8.85 -9.47
CA LYS A 481 11.84 -9.22 -8.18
C LYS A 481 10.61 -10.13 -8.30
N PHE A 482 10.02 -10.20 -9.50
CA PHE A 482 8.81 -10.99 -9.75
C PHE A 482 9.10 -12.42 -10.20
N PHE A 483 10.10 -12.63 -11.05
CA PHE A 483 10.44 -13.94 -11.60
C PHE A 483 11.89 -13.98 -12.10
N ASP A 484 12.56 -15.12 -11.93
CA ASP A 484 13.88 -15.37 -12.51
C ASP A 484 13.75 -15.73 -14.01
N TYR A 485 13.52 -14.70 -14.82
CA TYR A 485 13.48 -14.81 -16.28
C TYR A 485 14.80 -15.37 -16.84
N GLY A 486 15.93 -15.13 -16.17
CA GLY A 486 17.25 -15.65 -16.56
C GLY A 486 17.27 -17.17 -16.54
N LYS A 487 16.86 -17.77 -15.42
CA LYS A 487 16.74 -19.22 -15.27
C LYS A 487 15.75 -19.83 -16.26
N TRP A 488 14.63 -19.15 -16.53
CA TRP A 488 13.69 -19.58 -17.56
C TRP A 488 14.32 -19.60 -18.96
N MET A 489 15.03 -18.55 -19.34
CA MET A 489 15.70 -18.46 -20.65
C MET A 489 16.77 -19.54 -20.82
N LEU A 490 17.63 -19.75 -19.81
CA LEU A 490 18.71 -20.74 -19.87
C LEU A 490 18.18 -22.16 -20.08
N ARG A 491 17.08 -22.53 -19.41
CA ARG A 491 16.40 -23.82 -19.59
C ARG A 491 15.88 -24.09 -21.00
N LYS A 492 15.76 -23.08 -21.87
CA LYS A 492 15.38 -23.29 -23.28
C LYS A 492 16.55 -23.77 -24.14
N TYR A 493 17.77 -23.54 -23.67
CA TYR A 493 19.00 -23.97 -24.34
C TYR A 493 19.59 -25.26 -23.75
N GLU A 494 18.92 -25.84 -22.76
CA GLU A 494 19.10 -27.25 -22.37
C GLU A 494 18.41 -28.14 -23.42
#